data_AF-A0A9R0Z4H9-F1
#
_entry.id   AF-A0A9R0Z4H9-F1
#
_cell.length_a   1.000
_cell.length_b   1.000
_cell.length_c   1.000
_cell.angle_alpha   90.00
_cell.angle_beta   90.00
_cell.angle_gamma   90.00
#
_symmetry.space_group_name_H-M   'P 1'
#
loop_
_entity.id
_entity.type
_entity.pdbx_description
1 polymer ?
#
loop_
_entity_poly.entity_id
_entity_poly.type
_entity_poly.pdbx_seq_one_letter_code
_entity_poly.pdbx_strand_id
1 'polypeptide(L)'
;MDLDTENRLASLLLEEARRLQLGADREGVHAYLRKPNVRHRPNSRFLTATVRGVQQANRVVEVDEMWRAREKELELESKLKRRNKERGDSRGEKRKDDSRNMSSNSKIEEETTYNSSYSDQDDGLGDDEIEKFLHSR
;
A
#
# COMPACT_ATOMS: atom_id res chain seq x y z
N MET A 1 31.45 -37.20 -4.53
CA MET A 1 30.42 -37.75 -5.42
C MET A 1 30.34 -39.22 -5.09
N ASP A 2 29.15 -39.76 -4.91
CA ASP A 2 28.99 -41.14 -4.48
C ASP A 2 28.89 -42.05 -5.72
N LEU A 3 29.41 -43.28 -5.65
CA LEU A 3 29.47 -44.21 -6.78
C LEU A 3 28.07 -44.46 -7.42
N ASP A 4 27.04 -44.46 -6.59
CA ASP A 4 25.64 -44.62 -7.02
C ASP A 4 25.17 -43.43 -7.87
N THR A 5 25.63 -42.22 -7.53
CA THR A 5 25.30 -41.02 -8.31
C THR A 5 25.98 -41.04 -9.69
N GLU A 6 27.20 -41.56 -9.75
CA GLU A 6 27.96 -41.72 -10.99
C GLU A 6 27.36 -42.80 -11.89
N ASN A 7 26.99 -43.95 -11.32
CA ASN A 7 26.32 -45.03 -12.05
C ASN A 7 24.96 -44.59 -12.60
N ARG A 8 24.19 -43.82 -11.83
CA ARG A 8 22.93 -43.23 -12.29
C ARG A 8 23.15 -42.26 -13.44
N LEU A 9 24.20 -41.42 -13.36
CA LEU A 9 24.57 -40.51 -14.44
C LEU A 9 24.99 -41.28 -15.71
N ALA A 10 25.83 -42.30 -15.55
CA ALA A 10 26.29 -43.14 -16.65
C ALA A 10 25.10 -43.83 -17.36
N SER A 11 24.11 -44.29 -16.59
CA SER A 11 22.90 -44.92 -17.12
C SER A 11 22.06 -43.93 -17.95
N LEU A 12 21.87 -42.70 -17.44
CA LEU A 12 21.18 -41.63 -18.15
C LEU A 12 21.89 -41.25 -19.47
N LEU A 13 23.22 -41.14 -19.44
CA LEU A 13 24.01 -40.82 -20.63
C LEU A 13 23.93 -41.92 -21.70
N LEU A 14 23.98 -43.19 -21.29
CA LEU A 14 23.82 -44.32 -22.21
C LEU A 14 22.42 -44.38 -22.84
N GLU A 15 21.38 -44.07 -22.07
CA GLU A 15 20.01 -44.01 -22.57
C GLU A 15 19.83 -42.87 -23.59
N GLU A 16 20.35 -41.68 -23.28
CA GLU A 16 20.32 -40.52 -24.19
C GLU A 16 21.09 -40.80 -25.48
N ALA A 17 22.28 -41.40 -25.39
CA ALA A 17 23.08 -41.76 -26.55
C ALA A 17 22.34 -42.73 -27.49
N ARG A 18 21.67 -43.75 -26.94
CA ARG A 18 20.83 -44.68 -27.74
C ARG A 18 19.68 -43.94 -28.43
N ARG A 19 19.03 -43.01 -27.73
CA ARG A 19 17.96 -42.19 -28.30
C ARG A 19 18.46 -41.31 -29.44
N LEU A 20 19.65 -40.74 -29.32
CA LEU A 20 20.29 -39.95 -30.38
C LEU A 20 20.65 -40.82 -31.60
N GLN A 21 21.16 -42.04 -31.39
CA GLN A 21 21.44 -42.99 -32.47
C GLN A 21 20.17 -43.33 -33.26
N LEU A 22 19.06 -43.66 -32.58
CA LEU A 22 17.77 -43.91 -33.23
C LEU A 22 17.26 -42.69 -34.02
N GLY A 23 17.52 -41.48 -33.53
CA GLY A 23 17.23 -40.25 -34.25
C GLY A 23 18.12 -40.08 -35.49
N ALA A 24 19.40 -40.42 -35.38
CA ALA A 24 20.37 -40.32 -36.46
C ALA A 24 20.08 -41.31 -37.59
N ASP A 25 19.57 -42.50 -37.29
CA ASP A 25 19.14 -43.47 -38.31
C ASP A 25 17.99 -42.93 -39.17
N ARG A 26 17.18 -42.01 -38.63
CA ARG A 26 16.04 -41.40 -39.33
C ARG A 26 16.38 -40.06 -39.99
N GLU A 27 17.08 -39.19 -39.28
CA GLU A 27 17.32 -37.78 -39.66
C GLU A 27 18.79 -37.50 -40.01
N GLY A 28 19.66 -38.50 -39.93
CA GLY A 28 21.08 -38.39 -40.19
C GLY A 28 21.81 -37.55 -39.14
N VAL A 29 22.87 -36.86 -39.59
CA VAL A 29 23.76 -36.05 -38.74
C VAL A 29 23.02 -34.92 -38.00
N HIS A 30 21.84 -34.50 -38.50
CA HIS A 30 21.01 -33.48 -37.85
C HIS A 30 20.56 -33.86 -36.43
N ALA A 31 20.47 -35.15 -36.10
CA ALA A 31 20.14 -35.61 -34.75
C ALA A 31 21.18 -35.15 -33.70
N TYR A 32 22.46 -35.11 -34.07
CA TYR A 32 23.55 -34.68 -33.17
C TYR A 32 23.78 -33.16 -33.19
N LEU A 33 23.37 -32.47 -34.26
CA LEU A 33 23.56 -31.02 -34.42
C LEU A 33 22.40 -30.18 -33.90
N ARG A 34 21.28 -30.81 -33.49
CA ARG A 34 20.15 -30.09 -32.87
C ARG A 34 20.60 -29.48 -31.55
N LYS A 35 20.74 -28.16 -31.53
CA LYS A 35 20.88 -27.41 -30.28
C LYS A 35 19.62 -27.59 -29.42
N PRO A 36 19.73 -27.64 -28.09
CA PRO A 36 18.58 -27.59 -27.20
C PRO A 36 17.70 -26.42 -27.58
N ASN A 37 16.38 -26.62 -27.66
CA ASN A 37 15.45 -25.56 -28.00
C ASN A 37 15.35 -24.56 -26.83
N VAL A 38 16.31 -23.65 -26.74
CA VAL A 38 16.31 -22.55 -25.80
C VAL A 38 15.30 -21.53 -26.33
N ARG A 39 14.11 -21.48 -25.74
CA ARG A 39 13.12 -20.45 -26.08
C ARG A 39 13.71 -19.08 -25.73
N HIS A 40 14.19 -18.37 -26.73
CA HIS A 40 14.75 -17.02 -26.58
C HIS A 40 13.71 -15.96 -26.20
N ARG A 41 12.41 -16.26 -26.33
CA ARG A 41 11.34 -15.36 -25.91
C ARG A 41 10.92 -15.67 -24.47
N PRO A 42 10.96 -14.68 -23.56
CA PRO A 42 10.43 -14.83 -22.22
C PRO A 42 8.98 -15.32 -22.23
N ASN A 43 8.64 -16.21 -21.29
CA ASN A 43 7.29 -16.75 -21.17
C ASN A 43 6.33 -15.63 -20.73
N SER A 44 5.42 -15.21 -21.62
CA SER A 44 4.47 -14.14 -21.34
C SER A 44 3.60 -14.44 -20.12
N ARG A 45 3.23 -15.71 -19.87
CA ARG A 45 2.47 -16.08 -18.66
C ARG A 45 3.28 -15.86 -17.39
N PHE A 46 4.56 -16.20 -17.42
CA PHE A 46 5.46 -15.97 -16.29
C PHE A 46 5.60 -14.48 -16.01
N LEU A 47 5.88 -13.67 -17.05
CA LEU A 47 5.99 -12.22 -16.91
C LEU A 47 4.72 -11.60 -16.32
N THR A 48 3.55 -11.97 -16.85
CA THR A 48 2.26 -11.48 -16.32
C THR A 48 2.04 -11.90 -14.88
N ALA A 49 2.38 -13.13 -14.50
CA ALA A 49 2.25 -13.60 -13.12
C ALA A 49 3.17 -12.82 -12.17
N THR A 50 4.42 -12.59 -12.57
CA THR A 50 5.40 -11.82 -11.78
C THR A 50 4.93 -10.38 -11.58
N VAL A 51 4.48 -9.71 -12.64
CA VAL A 51 3.96 -8.34 -12.55
C VAL A 51 2.75 -8.27 -11.62
N ARG A 52 1.82 -9.23 -11.74
CA ARG A 52 0.65 -9.30 -10.85
C ARG A 52 1.05 -9.53 -9.39
N GLY A 53 2.05 -10.37 -9.12
CA GLY A 53 2.54 -10.65 -7.77
C GLY A 53 3.12 -9.39 -7.12
N VAL A 54 3.96 -8.64 -7.84
CA VAL A 54 4.51 -7.37 -7.36
C VAL A 54 3.39 -6.35 -7.08
N GLN A 55 2.42 -6.22 -7.98
CA GLN A 55 1.28 -5.32 -7.77
C GLN A 55 0.41 -5.71 -6.56
N GLN A 56 0.27 -7.00 -6.26
CA GLN A 56 -0.44 -7.45 -5.06
C GLN A 56 0.36 -7.11 -3.80
N ALA A 57 1.66 -7.40 -3.78
CA ALA A 57 2.53 -7.09 -2.65
C ALA A 57 2.55 -5.58 -2.35
N ASN A 58 2.68 -4.74 -3.38
CA ASN A 58 2.66 -3.29 -3.21
C ASN A 58 1.34 -2.80 -2.60
N ARG A 59 0.20 -3.29 -3.10
CA ARG A 59 -1.12 -2.91 -2.54
C ARG A 59 -1.27 -3.31 -1.07
N VAL A 60 -0.74 -4.46 -0.67
CA VAL A 60 -0.76 -4.87 0.74
C VAL A 60 0.04 -3.89 1.60
N VAL A 61 1.24 -3.52 1.14
CA VAL A 61 2.08 -2.54 1.85
C VAL A 61 1.39 -1.17 1.96
N GLU A 62 0.80 -0.67 0.88
CA GLU A 62 0.05 0.60 0.88
C GLU A 62 -1.10 0.57 1.91
N VAL A 63 -1.84 -0.54 1.97
CA VAL A 63 -2.94 -0.70 2.95
C VAL A 63 -2.41 -0.75 4.38
N ASP A 64 -1.32 -1.47 4.63
CA ASP A 64 -0.70 -1.55 5.96
C ASP A 64 -0.20 -0.17 6.42
N GLU A 65 0.39 0.61 5.51
CA GLU A 65 0.81 1.99 5.78
C GLU A 65 -0.40 2.88 6.14
N MET A 66 -1.51 2.77 5.41
CA MET A 66 -2.75 3.49 5.70
C MET A 66 -3.31 3.14 7.08
N TRP A 67 -3.33 1.85 7.44
CA TRP A 67 -3.77 1.42 8.77
C TRP A 67 -2.88 1.96 9.89
N ARG A 68 -1.55 1.89 9.73
CA ARG A 68 -0.61 2.46 10.72
C ARG A 68 -0.76 3.97 10.86
N ALA A 69 -0.99 4.69 9.75
CA ALA A 69 -1.24 6.13 9.79
C ALA A 69 -2.50 6.44 10.59
N ARG A 70 -3.59 5.68 10.35
CA ARG A 70 -4.86 5.85 11.05
C ARG A 70 -4.76 5.55 12.55
N GLU A 71 -4.06 4.48 12.94
CA GLU A 71 -3.82 4.15 14.35
C GLU A 71 -3.09 5.28 15.07
N LYS A 72 -2.06 5.85 14.43
CA LYS A 72 -1.28 6.97 14.98
C LYS A 72 -2.12 8.24 15.13
N GLU A 73 -3.00 8.53 14.18
CA GLU A 73 -3.94 9.65 14.25
C GLU A 73 -4.90 9.52 15.45
N LEU A 74 -5.52 8.34 15.60
CA LEU A 74 -6.40 8.04 16.73
C LEU A 74 -5.65 8.12 18.07
N GLU A 75 -4.38 7.71 18.12
CA GLU A 75 -3.56 7.86 19.32
C GLU A 75 -3.39 9.35 19.69
N LEU A 76 -3.08 10.21 18.72
CA LEU A 76 -2.94 11.65 18.94
C LEU A 76 -4.26 12.29 19.37
N GLU A 77 -5.38 11.93 18.74
CA GLU A 77 -6.72 12.40 19.11
C GLU A 77 -7.04 12.00 20.56
N SER A 78 -6.75 10.75 20.94
CA SER A 78 -6.96 10.26 22.30
C SER A 78 -6.12 11.02 23.33
N LYS A 79 -4.86 11.31 23.02
CA LYS A 79 -3.96 12.12 23.87
C LYS A 79 -4.47 13.56 24.00
N LEU A 80 -4.95 14.16 22.91
CA LEU A 80 -5.53 15.50 22.91
C LEU A 80 -6.81 15.55 23.76
N LYS A 81 -7.68 14.55 23.64
CA LYS A 81 -8.91 14.41 24.43
C LYS A 81 -8.61 14.28 25.92
N ARG A 82 -7.58 13.49 26.30
CA ARG A 82 -7.09 13.39 27.69
C ARG A 82 -6.60 14.74 28.21
N ARG A 83 -5.74 15.44 27.45
CA ARG A 83 -5.23 16.77 27.81
C ARG A 83 -6.34 17.82 27.96
N ASN A 84 -7.36 17.79 27.09
CA ASN A 84 -8.50 18.70 27.17
C ASN A 84 -9.39 18.41 28.39
N LYS A 85 -9.57 17.14 28.76
CA LYS A 85 -10.32 16.76 29.97
C LYS A 85 -9.63 17.23 31.25
N GLU A 86 -8.31 17.09 31.34
CA GLU A 86 -7.52 17.56 32.49
C GLU A 86 -7.55 19.09 32.66
N ARG A 87 -7.68 19.86 31.56
CA ARG A 87 -7.79 21.33 31.60
C ARG A 87 -9.22 21.85 31.80
N GLY A 88 -10.23 21.04 31.49
CA GLY A 88 -11.65 21.39 31.64
C GLY A 88 -12.14 21.32 33.09
N ASP A 89 -11.47 20.54 33.95
CA ASP A 89 -11.89 20.33 35.34
C ASP A 89 -11.52 21.51 36.27
N SER A 90 -10.64 22.41 35.83
CA SER A 90 -10.23 23.58 36.62
C SER A 90 -11.22 24.77 36.54
N ARG A 91 -12.32 24.66 35.80
CA ARG A 91 -13.33 25.74 35.64
C ARG A 91 -14.64 25.48 36.39
N GLY A 92 -14.71 24.40 37.17
CA GLY A 92 -15.91 23.95 37.86
C GLY A 92 -16.11 24.50 39.28
N GLU A 93 -15.55 25.65 39.67
CA GLU A 93 -15.85 26.17 41.01
C GLU A 93 -15.71 27.70 41.13
N LYS A 94 -16.70 28.45 40.62
CA LYS A 94 -16.98 29.79 41.13
C LYS A 94 -18.48 30.10 41.08
N ARG A 95 -19.12 29.68 42.16
CA ARG A 95 -20.11 30.39 42.99
C ARG A 95 -21.22 31.16 42.26
N LYS A 96 -22.45 30.71 42.56
CA LYS A 96 -23.67 31.52 42.66
C LYS A 96 -23.35 32.96 43.09
N ASP A 97 -23.78 33.94 42.33
CA ASP A 97 -24.28 35.18 42.90
C ASP A 97 -25.31 35.83 41.97
N ASP A 98 -26.29 36.43 42.63
CA ASP A 98 -27.48 37.06 42.09
C ASP A 98 -27.16 38.23 41.14
N SER A 99 -28.02 38.44 40.15
CA SER A 99 -28.84 39.66 40.02
C SER A 99 -29.19 40.00 38.57
N ARG A 100 -30.47 40.31 38.41
CA ARG A 100 -31.10 40.90 37.23
C ARG A 100 -30.45 42.24 36.90
N ASN A 101 -30.07 42.48 35.65
CA ASN A 101 -30.19 43.79 34.98
C ASN A 101 -29.79 43.68 33.50
N MET A 102 -30.74 43.94 32.59
CA MET A 102 -30.87 45.17 31.77
C MET A 102 -29.85 45.26 30.62
N SER A 103 -30.37 45.02 29.42
CA SER A 103 -30.10 45.69 28.14
C SER A 103 -28.99 46.76 28.12
N SER A 104 -28.03 46.65 27.18
CA SER A 104 -27.91 47.52 25.99
C SER A 104 -26.61 47.32 25.21
N ASN A 105 -26.78 47.44 23.89
CA ASN A 105 -25.82 47.60 22.79
C ASN A 105 -24.57 48.47 23.08
N SER A 106 -23.40 48.08 22.56
CA SER A 106 -22.45 49.03 21.93
C SER A 106 -21.40 48.30 21.08
N LYS A 107 -21.27 48.76 19.82
CA LYS A 107 -20.11 48.59 18.94
C LYS A 107 -18.87 49.18 19.60
N ILE A 108 -17.70 48.57 19.39
CA ILE A 108 -16.44 49.24 19.03
C ILE A 108 -15.49 48.19 18.43
N GLU A 109 -14.89 48.59 17.32
CA GLU A 109 -13.86 47.90 16.54
C GLU A 109 -12.53 47.97 17.28
N GLU A 110 -11.70 46.92 17.21
CA GLU A 110 -10.25 47.12 17.27
C GLU A 110 -9.50 46.02 16.50
N GLU A 111 -8.76 46.55 15.53
CA GLU A 111 -7.80 45.97 14.62
C GLU A 111 -6.80 45.03 15.33
N THR A 112 -6.74 43.75 14.91
CA THR A 112 -5.61 42.87 15.22
C THR A 112 -5.03 42.33 13.93
N THR A 113 -3.98 42.99 13.48
CA THR A 113 -3.08 42.55 12.42
C THR A 113 -2.44 41.22 12.81
N TYR A 114 -2.89 40.13 12.17
CA TYR A 114 -2.12 38.88 12.08
C TYR A 114 -1.95 38.53 10.61
N ASN A 115 -0.82 38.99 10.05
CA ASN A 115 -0.24 38.40 8.87
C ASN A 115 0.16 36.96 9.21
N SER A 116 -0.57 35.98 8.68
CA SER A 116 -0.06 34.63 8.48
C SER A 116 -0.46 34.19 7.08
N SER A 117 0.42 34.50 6.14
CA SER A 117 0.36 34.02 4.76
C SER A 117 0.64 32.51 4.75
N TYR A 118 -0.41 31.72 4.58
CA TYR A 118 -0.37 30.41 3.94
C TYR A 118 -1.61 30.31 3.06
N SER A 119 -1.44 30.61 1.78
CA SER A 119 -2.40 30.19 0.77
C SER A 119 -2.22 28.69 0.56
N ASP A 120 -3.14 27.90 1.07
CA ASP A 120 -3.44 26.59 0.50
C ASP A 120 -4.84 26.71 -0.08
N GLN A 121 -4.89 27.00 -1.39
CA GLN A 121 -6.06 26.74 -2.20
C GLN A 121 -6.13 25.22 -2.35
N ASP A 122 -6.64 24.55 -1.33
CA ASP A 122 -7.18 23.21 -1.47
C ASP A 122 -8.68 23.39 -1.71
N ASP A 123 -9.08 23.49 -2.98
CA ASP A 123 -10.46 23.33 -3.43
C ASP A 123 -10.85 21.83 -3.26
N GLY A 124 -10.69 21.33 -2.04
CA GLY A 124 -11.15 20.03 -1.62
C GLY A 124 -12.67 20.07 -1.51
N LEU A 125 -13.34 19.13 -2.19
CA LEU A 125 -14.78 18.96 -2.08
C LEU A 125 -15.13 18.79 -0.60
N GLY A 126 -16.02 19.64 -0.09
CA GLY A 126 -16.46 19.56 1.30
C GLY A 126 -17.15 18.22 1.56
N ASP A 127 -17.14 17.76 2.81
CA ASP A 127 -17.80 16.51 3.22
C ASP A 127 -19.26 16.43 2.72
N ASP A 128 -19.93 17.59 2.65
CA ASP A 128 -21.30 17.75 2.14
C ASP A 128 -21.47 17.36 0.66
N GLU A 129 -20.43 17.54 -0.16
CA GLU A 129 -20.46 17.22 -1.59
C GLU A 129 -20.20 15.73 -1.83
N ILE A 130 -19.33 15.14 -1.01
CA ILE A 130 -19.06 13.69 -1.00
C ILE A 130 -20.31 12.94 -0.54
N GLU A 131 -21.00 13.44 0.47
CA GLU A 131 -22.21 12.83 0.99
C GLU A 131 -23.33 12.83 -0.07
N LYS A 132 -23.49 13.93 -0.82
CA LYS A 132 -24.45 13.99 -1.93
C LYS A 132 -24.15 12.97 -3.04
N PHE A 133 -22.88 12.78 -3.41
CA PHE A 133 -22.50 11.81 -4.44
C PHE A 133 -22.85 10.37 -4.04
N LEU A 134 -22.63 9.99 -2.78
CA LEU A 134 -22.94 8.65 -2.27
C LEU A 134 -24.44 8.33 -2.27
N HIS A 135 -25.28 9.34 -2.04
CA HIS A 135 -26.73 9.18 -1.95
C HIS A 135 -27.45 9.28 -3.31
N SER A 136 -26.74 9.61 -4.40
CA SER A 136 -27.35 9.89 -5.70
C SER A 136 -27.48 8.67 -6.63
N ARG A 137 -27.58 7.45 -6.07
CA ARG A 137 -27.72 6.20 -6.83
C ARG A 137 -29.16 5.81 -7.12
#